data_AF-A0A976CDS9-F1
#
_entry.id   AF-A0A976CDS9-F1
#
_cell.length_a   1.000
_cell.length_b   1.000
_cell.length_c   1.000
_cell.angle_alpha   90.00
_cell.angle_beta   90.00
_cell.angle_gamma   90.00
#
_symmetry.space_group_name_H-M   'P 1'
#
loop_
_entity.id
_entity.type
_entity.pdbx_description
1 polymer ?
#
loop_
_entity_poly.entity_id
_entity_poly.type
_entity_poly.pdbx_seq_one_letter_code
_entity_poly.pdbx_strand_id
1 'polypeptide(L)'
;MSEFNVPKRSLVSSTRESLNLTLQLKSGKIPEDMYGYVFINTPNGTVNSALPYPKTNPDGSPNQEYSSPILGGAGYIFKFDLTEPGVIKLQSSLLKPPSFYADEATKHGTSFHRILGFKNMGIARLSFVLGAAELVGTAVIPVKFKEDDHVKLLATADLGRAYEFDADDLTITKPIGKLKDYVAATPAIVPWIFKLIQGTAHPTFDPITKELFTVNYTKSVKTLLQASGLLPILQSNPNLIERLIEEVIGELEEKQKENNEEINFEKFIKNLENKIALEIKESWFWKLMKRIISWFKKETILEDIVYLLCFTDTKTHNRWRVVDEKGQNITIWQCMHQTSISKDYILLIDGAFKLSLDVLINNPFP
;
A
#
# COMPACT_ATOMS: atom_id res chain seq x y z
N MET A 1 -22.24 7.39 -41.08
CA MET A 1 -21.55 7.09 -39.80
C MET A 1 -20.08 6.89 -40.13
N SER A 2 -19.21 7.82 -39.75
CA SER A 2 -17.76 7.63 -39.92
C SER A 2 -17.31 6.49 -39.00
N GLU A 3 -16.63 5.48 -39.54
CA GLU A 3 -15.94 4.48 -38.74
C GLU A 3 -14.93 5.19 -37.83
N PHE A 4 -15.24 5.25 -36.53
CA PHE A 4 -14.29 5.72 -35.54
C PHE A 4 -13.24 4.64 -35.38
N ASN A 5 -12.03 4.90 -35.88
CA ASN A 5 -10.88 4.03 -35.70
C ASN A 5 -10.40 4.16 -34.25
N VAL A 6 -11.01 3.40 -33.33
CA VAL A 6 -10.62 3.38 -31.91
C VAL A 6 -9.23 2.73 -31.83
N PRO A 7 -8.20 3.43 -31.31
CA PRO A 7 -6.87 2.85 -31.23
C PRO A 7 -6.89 1.59 -30.37
N LYS A 8 -6.35 0.48 -30.89
CA LYS A 8 -6.16 -0.76 -30.13
C LYS A 8 -5.13 -0.48 -29.03
N ARG A 9 -5.59 -0.39 -27.79
CA ARG A 9 -4.75 -0.20 -26.59
C ARG A 9 -4.96 -1.37 -25.63
N SER A 10 -3.97 -1.63 -24.78
CA SER A 10 -4.15 -2.59 -23.70
C SER A 10 -5.26 -2.11 -22.76
N LEU A 11 -6.04 -3.04 -22.20
CA LEU A 11 -7.09 -2.71 -21.24
C LEU A 11 -6.55 -1.95 -20.02
N VAL A 12 -5.27 -2.21 -19.69
CA VAL A 12 -4.59 -1.61 -18.54
C VAL A 12 -3.78 -0.37 -18.91
N SER A 13 -3.89 0.11 -20.16
CA SER A 13 -3.22 1.33 -20.57
C SER A 13 -3.80 2.54 -19.84
N SER A 14 -2.92 3.39 -19.31
CA SER A 14 -3.28 4.61 -18.60
C SER A 14 -2.47 5.81 -19.11
N THR A 15 -2.85 7.01 -18.67
CA THR A 15 -2.09 8.25 -18.86
C THR A 15 -1.92 8.95 -17.53
N ARG A 16 -0.82 9.65 -17.32
CA ARG A 16 -0.59 10.50 -16.15
C ARG A 16 -1.02 11.96 -16.37
N GLU A 17 -1.39 12.31 -17.60
CA GLU A 17 -1.86 13.64 -17.94
C GLU A 17 -3.22 13.91 -17.30
N SER A 18 -3.49 15.15 -16.92
CA SER A 18 -4.81 15.56 -16.45
C SER A 18 -5.71 15.90 -17.63
N LEU A 19 -7.00 15.60 -17.52
CA LEU A 19 -8.00 15.97 -18.53
C LEU A 19 -8.97 16.99 -17.94
N ASN A 20 -9.48 17.87 -18.80
CA ASN A 20 -10.61 18.75 -18.51
C ASN A 20 -11.34 19.02 -19.83
N LEU A 21 -12.44 18.31 -20.08
CA LEU A 21 -13.12 18.30 -21.37
C LEU A 21 -14.62 18.00 -21.24
N THR A 22 -15.41 18.40 -22.23
CA THR A 22 -16.81 18.01 -22.36
C THR A 22 -16.93 16.71 -23.18
N LEU A 23 -17.64 15.72 -22.65
CA LEU A 23 -17.84 14.45 -23.33
C LEU A 23 -18.82 14.58 -24.50
N GLN A 24 -18.51 13.90 -25.61
CA GLN A 24 -19.40 13.82 -26.77
C GLN A 24 -20.27 12.56 -26.69
N LEU A 25 -21.59 12.74 -26.76
CA LEU A 25 -22.53 11.64 -26.81
C LEU A 25 -22.39 10.85 -28.13
N LYS A 26 -22.06 9.56 -28.04
CA LYS A 26 -21.93 8.69 -29.22
C LYS A 26 -23.25 8.04 -29.65
N SER A 27 -24.13 7.71 -28.69
CA SER A 27 -25.43 7.11 -28.93
C SER A 27 -26.38 7.38 -27.75
N GLY A 28 -27.70 7.37 -28.01
CA GLY A 28 -28.73 7.56 -26.99
C GLY A 28 -29.05 9.03 -26.69
N LYS A 29 -29.56 9.29 -25.49
CA LYS A 29 -29.83 10.64 -24.94
C LYS A 29 -29.33 10.68 -23.49
N ILE A 30 -28.68 11.77 -23.09
CA ILE A 30 -28.32 12.01 -21.69
C ILE A 30 -29.60 12.47 -20.98
N PRO A 31 -30.03 11.79 -19.89
CA PRO A 31 -31.17 12.25 -19.11
C PRO A 31 -30.96 13.68 -18.59
N GLU A 32 -32.01 14.49 -18.66
CA GLU A 32 -31.97 15.91 -18.26
C GLU A 32 -32.18 16.08 -16.74
N ASP A 33 -32.55 15.01 -16.04
CA ASP A 33 -32.82 14.95 -14.60
C ASP A 33 -31.66 14.35 -13.80
N MET A 34 -30.54 14.00 -14.44
CA MET A 34 -29.31 13.68 -13.74
C MET A 34 -28.68 14.96 -13.18
N TYR A 35 -28.22 14.90 -11.93
CA TYR A 35 -27.52 16.01 -11.28
C TYR A 35 -26.47 15.48 -10.29
N GLY A 36 -25.38 16.22 -10.14
CA GLY A 36 -24.30 15.93 -9.19
C GLY A 36 -23.03 15.44 -9.88
N TYR A 37 -22.25 14.62 -9.16
CA TYR A 37 -20.92 14.21 -9.57
C TYR A 37 -20.73 12.70 -9.41
N VAL A 38 -19.98 12.10 -10.31
CA VAL A 38 -19.50 10.71 -10.20
C VAL A 38 -17.98 10.73 -10.13
N PHE A 39 -17.43 10.10 -9.10
CA PHE A 39 -15.99 9.93 -8.93
C PHE A 39 -15.63 8.47 -9.15
N ILE A 40 -14.65 8.23 -10.02
CA ILE A 40 -14.10 6.90 -10.28
C ILE A 40 -12.60 6.99 -10.10
N ASN A 41 -12.03 6.16 -9.23
CA ASN A 41 -10.59 6.01 -9.10
C ASN A 41 -10.09 4.83 -9.95
N THR A 42 -8.84 4.94 -10.40
CA THR A 42 -8.08 3.86 -11.01
C THR A 42 -6.64 3.94 -10.53
N PRO A 43 -5.93 2.80 -10.39
CA PRO A 43 -4.48 2.84 -10.28
C PRO A 43 -3.86 3.37 -11.57
N ASN A 44 -2.74 4.08 -11.41
CA ASN A 44 -2.03 4.76 -12.46
C ASN A 44 -0.53 4.78 -12.16
N GLY A 45 0.16 3.75 -12.63
CA GLY A 45 1.62 3.70 -12.77
C GLY A 45 2.41 4.25 -11.59
N THR A 46 3.60 4.75 -11.88
CA THR A 46 4.50 5.38 -10.90
C THR A 46 4.99 6.72 -11.44
N VAL A 47 5.86 7.37 -10.68
CA VAL A 47 6.59 8.55 -11.16
C VAL A 47 7.47 8.27 -12.37
N ASN A 48 7.85 7.00 -12.61
CA ASN A 48 8.71 6.59 -13.71
C ASN A 48 7.92 6.35 -15.01
N SER A 49 6.70 5.83 -14.94
CA SER A 49 5.87 5.58 -16.13
C SER A 49 4.39 5.32 -15.80
N ALA A 50 3.51 5.53 -16.79
CA ALA A 50 2.12 5.07 -16.72
C ALA A 50 2.02 3.56 -16.97
N LEU A 51 0.85 2.96 -16.72
CA LEU A 51 0.58 1.56 -17.06
C LEU A 51 0.35 1.37 -18.58
N PRO A 52 0.74 0.20 -19.15
CA PRO A 52 1.57 -0.82 -18.53
C PRO A 52 3.02 -0.34 -18.38
N TYR A 53 3.71 -0.77 -17.33
CA TYR A 53 5.13 -0.46 -17.14
C TYR A 53 5.94 -0.94 -18.36
N PRO A 54 6.78 -0.08 -18.97
CA PRO A 54 7.58 -0.47 -20.13
C PRO A 54 8.66 -1.48 -19.73
N LYS A 55 9.10 -2.33 -20.66
CA LYS A 55 10.18 -3.30 -20.43
C LYS A 55 11.53 -2.64 -20.12
N THR A 56 11.76 -1.46 -20.68
CA THR A 56 13.00 -0.70 -20.54
C THR A 56 12.70 0.72 -20.11
N ASN A 57 13.64 1.33 -19.39
CA ASN A 57 13.67 2.75 -19.10
C ASN A 57 14.00 3.56 -20.37
N PRO A 58 13.84 4.90 -20.36
CA PRO A 58 14.17 5.76 -21.51
C PRO A 58 15.62 5.66 -22.00
N ASP A 59 16.55 5.26 -21.14
CA ASP A 59 17.98 5.05 -21.47
C ASP A 59 18.28 3.64 -22.03
N GLY A 60 17.25 2.80 -22.19
CA GLY A 60 17.37 1.42 -22.68
C GLY A 60 17.72 0.39 -21.60
N SER A 61 17.98 0.79 -20.36
CA SER A 61 18.21 -0.15 -19.25
C SER A 61 16.92 -0.93 -18.90
N PRO A 62 17.03 -2.15 -18.33
CA PRO A 62 15.86 -2.90 -17.87
C PRO A 62 15.05 -2.13 -16.83
N ASN A 63 13.73 -2.08 -16.99
CA ASN A 63 12.84 -1.44 -16.01
C ASN A 63 12.44 -2.44 -14.92
N GLN A 64 12.86 -2.18 -13.68
CA GLN A 64 12.53 -3.02 -12.52
C GLN A 64 11.02 -3.04 -12.18
N GLU A 65 10.25 -2.07 -12.69
CA GLU A 65 8.79 -2.02 -12.51
C GLU A 65 8.05 -2.85 -13.57
N TYR A 66 8.73 -3.34 -14.61
CA TYR A 66 8.11 -4.21 -15.61
C TYR A 66 7.44 -5.42 -14.95
N SER A 67 6.22 -5.74 -15.38
CA SER A 67 5.40 -6.83 -14.81
C SER A 67 5.00 -6.65 -13.33
N SER A 68 5.13 -5.45 -12.77
CA SER A 68 4.55 -5.16 -11.44
C SER A 68 3.01 -5.21 -11.47
N PRO A 69 2.36 -5.63 -10.39
CA PRO A 69 0.90 -5.59 -10.26
C PRO A 69 0.32 -4.19 -10.51
N ILE A 70 -0.86 -4.16 -11.14
CA ILE A 70 -1.61 -2.92 -11.43
C ILE A 70 -1.96 -2.16 -10.15
N LEU A 71 -2.27 -2.88 -9.07
CA LEU A 71 -2.64 -2.32 -7.78
C LEU A 71 -1.52 -1.51 -7.10
N GLY A 72 -0.26 -1.68 -7.52
CA GLY A 72 0.88 -0.89 -7.03
C GLY A 72 0.98 0.51 -7.64
N GLY A 73 0.01 0.92 -8.46
CA GLY A 73 0.00 2.23 -9.12
C GLY A 73 -0.56 3.35 -8.23
N ALA A 74 -0.14 4.59 -8.49
CA ALA A 74 -0.66 5.78 -7.80
C ALA A 74 -2.14 6.05 -8.13
N GLY A 75 -2.88 6.66 -7.22
CA GLY A 75 -4.31 6.95 -7.39
C GLY A 75 -4.57 8.01 -8.46
N TYR A 76 -5.48 7.72 -9.39
CA TYR A 76 -5.93 8.64 -10.42
C TYR A 76 -7.45 8.73 -10.43
N ILE A 77 -7.98 9.94 -10.40
CA ILE A 77 -9.42 10.20 -10.28
C ILE A 77 -9.97 10.69 -11.60
N PHE A 78 -11.13 10.15 -11.99
CA PHE A 78 -12.04 10.71 -12.97
C PHE A 78 -13.25 11.30 -12.24
N LYS A 79 -13.54 12.58 -12.46
CA LYS A 79 -14.74 13.29 -12.02
C LYS A 79 -15.62 13.55 -13.24
N PHE A 80 -16.81 12.96 -13.24
CA PHE A 80 -17.87 13.29 -14.18
C PHE A 80 -18.81 14.28 -13.50
N ASP A 81 -18.94 15.47 -14.08
CA ASP A 81 -19.85 16.52 -13.65
C ASP A 81 -21.10 16.46 -14.53
N LEU A 82 -22.25 16.24 -13.89
CA LEU A 82 -23.57 16.11 -14.49
C LEU A 82 -24.50 17.25 -14.04
N THR A 83 -23.96 18.35 -13.52
CA THR A 83 -24.78 19.46 -12.98
C THR A 83 -25.48 20.30 -14.05
N GLU A 84 -25.02 20.20 -15.31
CA GLU A 84 -25.60 20.88 -16.47
C GLU A 84 -26.49 19.90 -17.27
N PRO A 85 -27.80 20.15 -17.44
CA PRO A 85 -28.70 19.24 -18.12
C PRO A 85 -28.23 18.87 -19.54
N GLY A 86 -28.14 17.57 -19.82
CA GLY A 86 -27.73 17.07 -21.13
C GLY A 86 -26.23 17.19 -21.44
N VAL A 87 -25.41 17.69 -20.50
CA VAL A 87 -23.96 17.88 -20.66
C VAL A 87 -23.22 17.10 -19.58
N ILE A 88 -22.15 16.40 -19.98
CA ILE A 88 -21.24 15.75 -19.03
C ILE A 88 -19.84 16.30 -19.23
N LYS A 89 -19.26 16.91 -18.19
CA LYS A 89 -17.87 17.35 -18.18
C LYS A 89 -17.03 16.30 -17.46
N LEU A 90 -15.85 16.01 -18.02
CA LEU A 90 -14.87 15.10 -17.44
C LEU A 90 -13.65 15.90 -17.01
N GLN A 91 -13.29 15.77 -15.73
CA GLN A 91 -12.00 16.17 -15.20
C GLN A 91 -11.27 14.94 -14.70
N SER A 92 -9.95 14.89 -14.87
CA SER A 92 -9.15 13.82 -14.27
C SER A 92 -7.79 14.29 -13.83
N SER A 93 -7.29 13.72 -12.74
CA SER A 93 -5.94 14.01 -12.24
C SER A 93 -5.36 12.90 -11.38
N LEU A 94 -4.04 12.93 -11.26
CA LEU A 94 -3.29 12.06 -10.36
C LEU A 94 -3.31 12.65 -8.95
N LEU A 95 -3.64 11.83 -7.96
CA LEU A 95 -3.52 12.20 -6.56
C LEU A 95 -2.04 12.14 -6.14
N LYS A 96 -1.58 13.21 -5.51
CA LYS A 96 -0.16 13.41 -5.16
C LYS A 96 -0.01 13.59 -3.64
N PRO A 97 -0.02 12.50 -2.84
CA PRO A 97 0.28 12.59 -1.42
C PRO A 97 1.74 12.99 -1.17
N PRO A 98 2.14 13.36 0.05
CA PRO A 98 3.52 13.79 0.34
C PRO A 98 4.61 12.82 -0.15
N SER A 99 4.38 11.50 -0.07
CA SER A 99 5.34 10.51 -0.58
C SER A 99 5.53 10.55 -2.10
N PHE A 100 4.54 11.01 -2.87
CA PHE A 100 4.66 11.18 -4.31
C PHE A 100 5.79 12.14 -4.67
N TYR A 101 5.89 13.27 -3.96
CA TYR A 101 6.93 14.27 -4.23
C TYR A 101 8.32 13.76 -3.87
N ALA A 102 8.43 12.95 -2.81
CA ALA A 102 9.69 12.28 -2.46
C ALA A 102 10.08 11.24 -3.52
N ASP A 103 9.13 10.47 -4.01
CA ASP A 103 9.33 9.51 -5.11
C ASP A 103 9.73 10.22 -6.40
N GLU A 104 9.05 11.31 -6.76
CA GLU A 104 9.38 12.12 -7.94
C GLU A 104 10.79 12.71 -7.86
N ALA A 105 11.20 13.20 -6.69
CA ALA A 105 12.54 13.74 -6.46
C ALA A 105 13.64 12.66 -6.48
N THR A 106 13.28 11.39 -6.28
CA THR A 106 14.19 10.24 -6.20
C THR A 106 13.95 9.20 -7.31
N LYS A 107 13.23 9.60 -8.36
CA LYS A 107 12.84 8.74 -9.48
C LYS A 107 14.04 8.27 -10.30
N HIS A 108 13.82 7.28 -11.17
CA HIS A 108 14.85 6.76 -12.05
C HIS A 108 15.53 7.88 -12.86
N GLY A 109 16.86 7.79 -13.02
CA GLY A 109 17.67 8.82 -13.66
C GLY A 109 18.15 9.95 -12.75
N THR A 110 17.73 9.99 -11.48
CA THR A 110 18.29 10.90 -10.47
C THR A 110 19.49 10.26 -9.75
N SER A 111 20.41 11.08 -9.24
CA SER A 111 21.58 10.63 -8.47
C SER A 111 21.20 9.92 -7.16
N PHE A 112 20.02 10.24 -6.62
CA PHE A 112 19.53 9.68 -5.35
C PHE A 112 18.75 8.38 -5.51
N HIS A 113 18.35 8.01 -6.74
CA HIS A 113 17.46 6.87 -7.00
C HIS A 113 17.95 5.56 -6.38
N ARG A 114 19.27 5.30 -6.43
CA ARG A 114 19.84 4.06 -5.93
C ARG A 114 19.61 3.84 -4.42
N ILE A 115 19.61 4.92 -3.64
CA ILE A 115 19.58 4.85 -2.16
C ILE A 115 18.19 5.23 -1.64
N LEU A 116 17.60 6.29 -2.20
CA LEU A 116 16.34 6.86 -1.72
C LEU A 116 15.14 6.51 -2.61
N GLY A 117 15.37 6.04 -3.82
CA GLY A 117 14.32 5.77 -4.79
C GLY A 117 13.34 4.69 -4.32
N PHE A 118 12.08 4.88 -4.66
CA PHE A 118 11.05 3.89 -4.38
C PHE A 118 11.00 2.86 -5.51
N LYS A 119 10.72 1.61 -5.13
CA LYS A 119 10.62 0.47 -6.03
C LYS A 119 9.33 -0.28 -5.77
N ASN A 120 8.74 -0.84 -6.83
CA ASN A 120 7.60 -1.73 -6.69
C ASN A 120 8.07 -3.04 -6.04
N MET A 121 7.43 -3.39 -4.94
CA MET A 121 7.60 -4.62 -4.20
C MET A 121 6.21 -5.24 -4.12
N GLY A 122 5.85 -5.97 -5.18
CA GLY A 122 4.50 -6.46 -5.45
C GLY A 122 3.47 -5.34 -5.47
N ILE A 123 2.49 -5.32 -4.56
CA ILE A 123 1.48 -4.25 -4.52
C ILE A 123 1.89 -3.04 -3.66
N ALA A 124 3.03 -3.12 -2.98
CA ALA A 124 3.58 -1.99 -2.23
C ALA A 124 4.67 -1.29 -3.05
N ARG A 125 4.93 -0.03 -2.73
CA ARG A 125 6.02 0.73 -3.31
C ARG A 125 6.91 1.27 -2.19
N LEU A 126 8.13 0.78 -2.10
CA LEU A 126 8.99 0.96 -0.94
C LEU A 126 10.33 1.59 -1.31
N SER A 127 10.81 2.48 -0.44
CA SER A 127 12.19 2.97 -0.40
C SER A 127 12.84 2.44 0.88
N PHE A 128 14.06 1.91 0.76
CA PHE A 128 14.77 1.34 1.90
C PHE A 128 15.03 2.38 3.00
N VAL A 129 15.26 3.63 2.62
CA VAL A 129 15.55 4.72 3.56
C VAL A 129 14.29 5.50 3.93
N LEU A 130 13.43 5.80 2.95
CA LEU A 130 12.30 6.71 3.17
C LEU A 130 11.04 6.00 3.66
N GLY A 131 10.87 4.71 3.34
CA GLY A 131 9.74 3.89 3.75
C GLY A 131 8.71 3.63 2.65
N ALA A 132 7.44 3.53 3.04
CA ALA A 132 6.36 3.11 2.14
C ALA A 132 5.67 4.31 1.47
N ALA A 133 5.59 4.29 0.13
CA ALA A 133 4.81 5.28 -0.60
C ALA A 133 3.31 5.07 -0.36
N GLU A 134 2.60 6.17 -0.11
CA GLU A 134 1.14 6.21 -0.04
C GLU A 134 0.61 6.25 -1.47
N LEU A 135 -0.09 5.20 -1.91
CA LEU A 135 -0.60 5.10 -3.28
C LEU A 135 -2.01 5.70 -3.42
N VAL A 136 -2.79 5.77 -2.33
CA VAL A 136 -4.14 6.42 -2.23
C VAL A 136 -5.02 6.26 -3.47
N GLY A 137 -5.10 5.05 -4.00
CA GLY A 137 -5.72 4.77 -5.31
C GLY A 137 -6.83 3.73 -5.30
N THR A 138 -7.32 3.30 -4.13
CA THR A 138 -8.21 2.13 -4.03
C THR A 138 -9.68 2.51 -3.94
N ALA A 139 -10.06 3.54 -3.19
CA ALA A 139 -11.44 4.01 -3.16
C ALA A 139 -11.56 5.53 -2.93
N VAL A 140 -12.74 6.05 -3.26
CA VAL A 140 -13.18 7.41 -2.94
C VAL A 140 -14.36 7.32 -1.97
N ILE A 141 -14.22 7.90 -0.78
CA ILE A 141 -15.24 7.85 0.27
C ILE A 141 -15.78 9.25 0.54
N PRO A 142 -17.07 9.52 0.29
CA PRO A 142 -17.70 10.78 0.68
C PRO A 142 -17.98 10.78 2.19
N VAL A 143 -17.61 11.87 2.86
CA VAL A 143 -17.85 12.07 4.30
C VAL A 143 -18.39 13.47 4.54
N LYS A 144 -19.35 13.60 5.45
CA LYS A 144 -19.85 14.91 5.90
C LYS A 144 -19.98 14.92 7.42
N PHE A 145 -18.91 15.32 8.10
CA PHE A 145 -18.90 15.40 9.55
C PHE A 145 -19.94 16.40 10.06
N LYS A 146 -20.22 16.37 11.37
CA LYS A 146 -21.30 17.14 11.98
C LYS A 146 -21.24 18.64 11.69
N GLU A 147 -20.05 19.21 11.80
CA GLU A 147 -19.78 20.65 11.63
C GLU A 147 -19.39 21.02 10.18
N ASP A 148 -19.44 20.07 9.25
CA ASP A 148 -19.12 20.33 7.85
C ASP A 148 -20.33 20.93 7.12
N ASP A 149 -20.08 22.01 6.39
CA ASP A 149 -21.05 22.66 5.50
C ASP A 149 -21.22 21.88 4.18
N HIS A 150 -20.15 21.25 3.68
CA HIS A 150 -20.13 20.46 2.44
C HIS A 150 -19.64 19.01 2.65
N VAL A 151 -19.84 18.17 1.64
CA VAL A 151 -19.29 16.80 1.61
C VAL A 151 -17.81 16.89 1.23
N LYS A 152 -16.96 16.22 2.01
CA LYS A 152 -15.55 16.01 1.71
C LYS A 152 -15.34 14.66 1.04
N LEU A 153 -14.30 14.56 0.23
CA LEU A 153 -13.93 13.32 -0.44
C LEU A 153 -12.61 12.81 0.09
N LEU A 154 -12.57 11.53 0.47
CA LEU A 154 -11.38 10.86 0.95
C LEU A 154 -10.86 9.89 -0.12
N ALA A 155 -9.57 9.97 -0.42
CA ALA A 155 -8.83 8.95 -1.14
C ALA A 155 -8.22 7.97 -0.15
N THR A 156 -8.50 6.68 -0.35
CA THR A 156 -8.17 5.62 0.59
C THR A 156 -7.44 4.47 -0.09
N ALA A 157 -6.66 3.74 0.70
CA ALA A 157 -5.94 2.53 0.31
C ALA A 157 -5.70 1.66 1.55
N ASP A 158 -5.38 0.39 1.33
CA ASP A 158 -5.07 -0.56 2.42
C ASP A 158 -3.75 -0.21 3.14
N LEU A 159 -2.86 0.51 2.44
CA LEU A 159 -1.57 0.97 2.95
C LEU A 159 -1.51 2.50 2.96
N GLY A 160 -1.17 3.06 4.12
CA GLY A 160 -1.09 4.50 4.35
C GLY A 160 -2.30 5.05 5.09
N ARG A 161 -2.35 6.38 5.22
CA ARG A 161 -3.51 7.09 5.77
C ARG A 161 -4.46 7.46 4.64
N ALA A 162 -5.74 7.64 4.97
CA ALA A 162 -6.68 8.30 4.09
C ALA A 162 -6.30 9.78 3.93
N TYR A 163 -6.54 10.35 2.76
CA TYR A 163 -6.33 11.77 2.48
C TYR A 163 -7.60 12.42 1.95
N GLU A 164 -7.91 13.60 2.46
CA GLU A 164 -8.90 14.48 1.84
C GLU A 164 -8.33 15.04 0.54
N PHE A 165 -9.17 15.14 -0.50
CA PHE A 165 -8.85 15.86 -1.72
C PHE A 165 -9.97 16.81 -2.11
N ASP A 166 -9.59 17.90 -2.79
CA ASP A 166 -10.51 18.93 -3.24
C ASP A 166 -11.29 18.45 -4.47
N ALA A 167 -12.61 18.61 -4.45
CA ALA A 167 -13.47 18.11 -5.50
C ALA A 167 -13.41 18.96 -6.79
N ASP A 168 -12.96 20.21 -6.73
CA ASP A 168 -12.91 21.14 -7.84
C ASP A 168 -11.63 20.99 -8.66
N ASP A 169 -10.48 20.80 -8.01
CA ASP A 169 -9.19 20.66 -8.69
C ASP A 169 -8.52 19.28 -8.59
N LEU A 170 -9.11 18.36 -7.81
CA LEU A 170 -8.63 17.00 -7.58
C LEU A 170 -7.26 16.94 -6.88
N THR A 171 -6.89 17.96 -6.10
CA THR A 171 -5.63 17.98 -5.34
C THR A 171 -5.79 17.41 -3.94
N ILE A 172 -4.77 16.67 -3.48
CA ILE A 172 -4.70 16.20 -2.08
C ILE A 172 -4.52 17.43 -1.16
N THR A 173 -5.37 17.56 -0.13
CA THR A 173 -5.31 18.68 0.81
C THR A 173 -4.63 18.31 2.13
N LYS A 174 -5.09 17.24 2.80
CA LYS A 174 -4.56 16.83 4.11
C LYS A 174 -4.89 15.36 4.45
N PRO A 175 -4.07 14.70 5.28
CA PRO A 175 -4.39 13.37 5.78
C PRO A 175 -5.51 13.41 6.83
N ILE A 176 -6.21 12.29 6.98
CA ILE A 176 -7.02 12.00 8.16
C ILE A 176 -6.10 11.63 9.32
N GLY A 177 -6.32 12.27 10.47
CA GLY A 177 -5.53 12.09 11.69
C GLY A 177 -4.09 12.59 11.59
N LYS A 178 -3.41 12.57 12.73
CA LYS A 178 -1.97 12.84 12.86
C LYS A 178 -1.22 11.53 12.70
N LEU A 179 0.03 11.59 12.22
CA LEU A 179 0.86 10.38 12.05
C LEU A 179 1.03 9.58 13.36
N LYS A 180 1.01 10.25 14.52
CA LYS A 180 1.10 9.62 15.85
C LYS A 180 -0.15 8.85 16.28
N ASP A 181 -1.27 9.05 15.59
CA ASP A 181 -2.53 8.38 15.87
C ASP A 181 -2.53 6.92 15.33
N TYR A 182 -1.57 6.63 14.45
CA TYR A 182 -1.38 5.35 13.78
C TYR A 182 -0.13 4.64 14.30
N VAL A 183 -0.25 3.32 14.45
CA VAL A 183 0.85 2.40 14.71
C VAL A 183 1.38 1.90 13.38
N ALA A 184 2.70 1.98 13.21
CA ALA A 184 3.36 1.44 12.03
C ALA A 184 3.39 -0.10 12.11
N ALA A 185 3.20 -0.75 10.97
CA ALA A 185 3.41 -2.17 10.78
C ALA A 185 4.90 -2.53 10.59
N THR A 186 5.79 -1.72 11.17
CA THR A 186 7.24 -1.93 11.23
C THR A 186 7.71 -1.81 12.68
N PRO A 187 8.78 -2.52 13.08
CA PRO A 187 9.36 -2.35 14.40
C PRO A 187 9.76 -0.89 14.66
N ALA A 188 9.70 -0.44 15.91
CA ALA A 188 9.96 0.95 16.29
C ALA A 188 11.38 1.44 15.94
N ILE A 189 12.33 0.52 15.81
CA ILE A 189 13.71 0.81 15.41
C ILE A 189 13.86 1.24 13.94
N VAL A 190 12.87 0.95 13.08
CA VAL A 190 12.89 1.34 11.67
C VAL A 190 12.44 2.80 11.55
N PRO A 191 13.34 3.76 11.26
CA PRO A 191 13.06 5.19 11.38
C PRO A 191 12.47 5.77 10.09
N TRP A 192 11.59 5.02 9.42
CA TRP A 192 11.02 5.46 8.14
C TRP A 192 10.17 6.71 8.31
N ILE A 193 10.44 7.69 7.44
CA ILE A 193 9.70 8.94 7.37
C ILE A 193 8.26 8.65 6.92
N PHE A 194 8.12 7.86 5.85
CA PHE A 194 6.84 7.34 5.38
C PHE A 194 6.59 5.97 6.00
N LYS A 195 5.91 5.99 7.15
CA LYS A 195 5.61 4.77 7.91
C LYS A 195 4.71 3.84 7.11
N LEU A 196 4.99 2.54 7.16
CA LEU A 196 4.06 1.53 6.68
C LEU A 196 2.88 1.44 7.65
N ILE A 197 1.74 2.01 7.27
CA ILE A 197 0.49 1.96 8.06
C ILE A 197 -0.44 0.99 7.36
N GLN A 198 -0.90 -0.05 8.07
CA GLN A 198 -1.96 -0.92 7.56
C GLN A 198 -3.30 -0.41 8.07
N GLY A 199 -4.25 -0.27 7.15
CA GLY A 199 -5.60 0.20 7.41
C GLY A 199 -6.58 -0.42 6.43
N THR A 200 -7.64 0.31 6.09
CA THR A 200 -8.70 -0.15 5.19
C THR A 200 -8.84 0.79 4.00
N ALA A 201 -8.97 0.21 2.80
CA ALA A 201 -9.37 0.97 1.63
C ALA A 201 -10.84 1.41 1.69
N HIS A 202 -11.70 0.71 2.42
CA HIS A 202 -13.13 1.00 2.52
C HIS A 202 -13.54 1.25 3.99
N PRO A 203 -13.15 2.40 4.57
CA PRO A 203 -13.71 2.85 5.83
C PRO A 203 -15.21 3.15 5.67
N THR A 204 -15.95 3.05 6.77
CA THR A 204 -17.41 3.23 6.75
C THR A 204 -17.80 4.54 7.41
N PHE A 205 -18.56 5.36 6.69
CA PHE A 205 -19.15 6.58 7.21
C PHE A 205 -20.60 6.33 7.64
N ASP A 206 -20.94 6.67 8.88
CA ASP A 206 -22.32 6.65 9.37
C ASP A 206 -23.01 8.00 9.08
N PRO A 207 -24.00 8.06 8.18
CA PRO A 207 -24.71 9.31 7.88
C PRO A 207 -25.62 9.80 9.02
N ILE A 208 -25.97 8.94 9.99
CA ILE A 208 -26.83 9.28 11.12
C ILE A 208 -26.01 9.97 12.21
N THR A 209 -24.92 9.33 12.67
CA THR A 209 -24.05 9.92 13.69
C THR A 209 -23.05 10.91 13.12
N LYS A 210 -22.83 10.88 11.80
CA LYS A 210 -21.85 11.67 11.05
C LYS A 210 -20.41 11.38 11.48
N GLU A 211 -20.12 10.10 11.70
CA GLU A 211 -18.83 9.60 12.14
C GLU A 211 -18.20 8.69 11.08
N LEU A 212 -16.87 8.72 10.99
CA LEU A 212 -16.11 7.85 10.10
C LEU A 212 -15.38 6.77 10.92
N PHE A 213 -15.73 5.52 10.66
CA PHE A 213 -15.08 4.35 11.25
C PHE A 213 -14.02 3.81 10.30
N THR A 214 -12.79 3.69 10.81
CA THR A 214 -11.66 3.10 10.10
C THR A 214 -10.83 2.25 11.05
N VAL A 215 -9.85 1.54 10.52
CA VAL A 215 -8.96 0.67 11.29
C VAL A 215 -7.50 1.00 11.06
N ASN A 216 -6.69 0.71 12.07
CA ASN A 216 -5.26 0.59 11.95
C ASN A 216 -4.82 -0.68 12.65
N TYR A 217 -4.08 -1.54 11.95
CA TYR A 217 -3.64 -2.80 12.51
C TYR A 217 -2.16 -3.08 12.23
N THR A 218 -1.62 -4.01 13.00
CA THR A 218 -0.28 -4.55 12.81
C THR A 218 -0.35 -6.07 12.79
N LYS A 219 0.61 -6.69 12.10
CA LYS A 219 0.80 -8.13 12.12
C LYS A 219 2.14 -8.46 12.75
N SER A 220 2.16 -9.50 13.56
CA SER A 220 3.43 -10.05 14.04
C SER A 220 4.21 -10.70 12.90
N VAL A 221 5.53 -10.82 13.09
CA VAL A 221 6.41 -11.52 12.13
C VAL A 221 5.93 -12.96 11.91
N LYS A 222 5.48 -13.62 12.98
CA LYS A 222 4.90 -14.97 12.92
C LYS A 222 3.68 -15.01 12.00
N THR A 223 2.75 -14.07 12.14
CA THR A 223 1.54 -13.99 11.31
C THR A 223 1.87 -13.72 9.85
N LEU A 224 2.83 -12.81 9.58
CA LEU A 224 3.29 -12.53 8.21
C LEU A 224 3.89 -13.76 7.52
N LEU A 225 4.70 -14.55 8.24
CA LEU A 225 5.29 -15.79 7.74
C LEU A 225 4.28 -16.94 7.61
N GLN A 226 3.24 -16.97 8.46
CA GLN A 226 2.15 -17.94 8.36
C GLN A 226 1.27 -17.68 7.14
N ALA A 227 0.98 -16.41 6.86
CA ALA A 227 0.15 -16.01 5.72
C ALA A 227 0.80 -16.34 4.35
N SER A 228 2.14 -16.32 4.27
CA SER A 228 2.93 -16.62 3.07
C SER A 228 3.13 -18.11 2.76
N GLY A 229 2.68 -19.03 3.63
CA GLY A 229 2.77 -20.47 3.37
C GLY A 229 4.15 -21.11 3.57
N LEU A 230 5.14 -20.38 4.11
CA LEU A 230 6.50 -20.88 4.39
C LEU A 230 6.59 -21.78 5.64
N LEU A 231 5.46 -22.07 6.28
CA LEU A 231 5.34 -22.80 7.54
C LEU A 231 5.94 -24.23 7.54
N PRO A 232 5.85 -25.04 6.47
CA PRO A 232 6.41 -26.40 6.47
C PRO A 232 7.95 -26.43 6.58
N ILE A 233 8.62 -25.37 6.14
CA ILE A 233 10.08 -25.21 6.20
C ILE A 233 10.51 -24.62 7.56
N LEU A 234 9.63 -23.84 8.20
CA LEU A 234 9.88 -23.13 9.47
C LEU A 234 9.61 -23.97 10.73
N GLN A 235 8.72 -24.96 10.68
CA GLN A 235 8.34 -25.75 11.85
C GLN A 235 9.48 -26.60 12.42
N SER A 236 10.58 -26.79 11.68
CA SER A 236 11.71 -27.62 12.11
C SER A 236 12.79 -26.85 12.90
N ASN A 237 13.12 -25.57 12.60
CA ASN A 237 14.12 -24.78 13.36
C ASN A 237 14.10 -23.25 13.06
N PRO A 238 13.30 -22.43 13.76
CA PRO A 238 13.07 -21.02 13.39
C PRO A 238 14.26 -20.06 13.59
N ASN A 239 15.07 -20.17 14.65
CA ASN A 239 16.24 -19.26 14.79
C ASN A 239 17.46 -19.70 13.95
N LEU A 240 17.40 -20.87 13.31
CA LEU A 240 18.37 -21.26 12.28
C LEU A 240 18.14 -20.45 11.01
N ILE A 241 16.87 -20.31 10.61
CA ILE A 241 16.46 -19.58 9.41
C ILE A 241 16.78 -18.09 9.53
N GLU A 242 16.55 -17.49 10.69
CA GLU A 242 16.85 -16.08 10.96
C GLU A 242 18.36 -15.77 10.80
N ARG A 243 19.23 -16.59 11.40
CA ARG A 243 20.68 -16.48 11.21
C ARG A 243 21.09 -16.66 9.75
N LEU A 244 20.52 -17.64 9.07
CA LEU A 244 20.88 -17.95 7.69
C LEU A 244 20.45 -16.85 6.72
N ILE A 245 19.31 -16.20 6.98
CA ILE A 245 18.88 -15.00 6.25
C ILE A 245 19.90 -13.88 6.45
N GLU A 246 20.32 -13.61 7.69
CA GLU A 246 21.30 -12.58 8.01
C GLU A 246 22.68 -12.85 7.38
N GLU A 247 23.14 -14.10 7.39
CA GLU A 247 24.42 -14.46 6.78
C GLU A 247 24.40 -14.40 5.24
N VAL A 248 23.29 -14.78 4.61
CA VAL A 248 23.16 -14.67 3.15
C VAL A 248 23.05 -13.21 2.73
N ILE A 249 22.39 -12.36 3.54
CA ILE A 249 22.40 -10.91 3.34
C ILE A 249 23.83 -10.38 3.44
N GLY A 250 24.58 -10.73 4.48
CA GLY A 250 25.97 -10.30 4.65
C GLY A 250 26.90 -10.73 3.50
N GLU A 251 26.81 -11.99 3.06
CA GLU A 251 27.63 -12.49 1.93
C GLU A 251 27.30 -11.83 0.59
N LEU A 252 26.02 -11.49 0.38
CA LEU A 252 25.60 -10.78 -0.82
C LEU A 252 26.04 -9.32 -0.77
N GLU A 253 26.03 -8.68 0.40
CA GLU A 253 26.56 -7.33 0.61
C GLU A 253 28.08 -7.25 0.42
N GLU A 254 28.83 -8.27 0.85
CA GLU A 254 30.28 -8.36 0.61
C GLU A 254 30.59 -8.63 -0.87
N LYS A 255 29.88 -9.56 -1.52
CA LYS A 255 30.07 -9.84 -2.96
C LYS A 255 29.65 -8.69 -3.86
N GLN A 256 28.66 -7.91 -3.45
CA GLN A 256 28.27 -6.67 -4.13
C GLN A 256 29.40 -5.62 -4.06
N LYS A 257 30.13 -5.56 -2.94
CA LYS A 257 31.29 -4.66 -2.76
C LYS A 257 32.51 -5.11 -3.56
N GLU A 258 32.73 -6.41 -3.70
CA GLU A 258 33.94 -6.94 -4.37
C GLU A 258 33.78 -7.07 -5.89
N ASN A 259 32.62 -7.49 -6.40
CA ASN A 259 32.47 -7.89 -7.81
C ASN A 259 31.45 -7.06 -8.60
N ASN A 260 30.84 -6.03 -8.02
CA ASN A 260 29.80 -5.22 -8.67
C ASN A 260 28.60 -6.05 -9.21
N GLU A 261 28.37 -7.26 -8.68
CA GLU A 261 27.23 -8.09 -9.06
C GLU A 261 25.93 -7.55 -8.43
N GLU A 262 24.85 -7.49 -9.21
CA GLU A 262 23.53 -7.17 -8.66
C GLU A 262 23.02 -8.29 -7.75
N ILE A 263 22.65 -7.90 -6.53
CA ILE A 263 21.94 -8.78 -5.60
C ILE A 263 20.53 -9.01 -6.16
N ASN A 264 20.32 -10.17 -6.77
CA ASN A 264 18.99 -10.64 -7.17
C ASN A 264 18.45 -11.61 -6.11
N PHE A 265 17.19 -11.43 -5.73
CA PHE A 265 16.46 -12.24 -4.77
C PHE A 265 16.49 -13.74 -5.09
N GLU A 266 16.59 -14.12 -6.37
CA GLU A 266 16.71 -15.52 -6.78
C GLU A 266 18.03 -16.18 -6.30
N LYS A 267 19.15 -15.43 -6.31
CA LYS A 267 20.44 -15.85 -5.73
C LYS A 267 20.37 -15.90 -4.20
N PHE A 268 19.65 -14.96 -3.59
CA PHE A 268 19.42 -14.94 -2.15
C PHE A 268 18.69 -16.20 -1.69
N ILE A 269 17.58 -16.56 -2.33
CA ILE A 269 16.82 -17.77 -2.01
C ILE A 269 17.65 -19.05 -2.23
N LYS A 270 18.36 -19.15 -3.36
CA LYS A 270 19.21 -20.31 -3.66
C LYS A 270 20.37 -20.49 -2.66
N ASN A 271 20.98 -19.40 -2.21
CA ASN A 271 22.05 -19.45 -1.19
C ASN A 271 21.50 -19.80 0.19
N LEU A 272 20.32 -19.28 0.52
CA LEU A 272 19.62 -19.59 1.76
C LEU A 272 19.29 -21.08 1.83
N GLU A 273 18.73 -21.67 0.77
CA GLU A 273 18.44 -23.11 0.68
C GLU A 273 19.70 -23.97 0.85
N ASN A 274 20.82 -23.59 0.22
CA ASN A 274 22.09 -24.32 0.32
C ASN A 274 22.70 -24.27 1.74
N LYS A 275 22.59 -23.13 2.44
CA LYS A 275 23.11 -23.01 3.81
C LYS A 275 22.26 -23.74 4.84
N ILE A 276 20.93 -23.76 4.65
CA ILE A 276 20.03 -24.55 5.50
C ILE A 276 20.42 -26.04 5.46
N ALA A 277 20.87 -26.54 4.30
CA ALA A 277 21.33 -27.92 4.14
C ALA A 277 22.67 -28.22 4.86
N LEU A 278 23.50 -27.20 5.13
CA LEU A 278 24.84 -27.35 5.73
C LEU A 278 24.85 -27.20 7.25
N GLU A 279 23.95 -26.40 7.83
CA GLU A 279 24.00 -26.02 9.24
C GLU A 279 23.33 -27.01 10.23
N ILE A 280 22.74 -28.11 9.75
CA ILE A 280 22.06 -29.11 10.61
C ILE A 280 23.09 -30.06 11.31
N LYS A 281 24.30 -29.58 11.64
CA LYS A 281 25.27 -30.26 12.52
C LYS A 281 25.59 -29.42 13.75
N GLU A 282 25.23 -29.95 14.93
CA GLU A 282 25.15 -29.29 16.25
C GLU A 282 26.47 -28.69 16.79
N SER A 283 26.41 -27.50 17.46
CA SER A 283 27.47 -27.05 18.39
C SER A 283 27.08 -25.92 19.38
N TRP A 284 27.92 -25.76 20.41
CA TRP A 284 27.76 -25.11 21.72
C TRP A 284 27.45 -23.60 21.72
N PHE A 285 27.73 -22.88 20.63
CA PHE A 285 27.47 -21.43 20.45
C PHE A 285 26.00 -21.03 20.72
N TRP A 286 25.07 -21.96 20.48
CA TRP A 286 23.64 -21.83 20.78
C TRP A 286 23.29 -21.60 22.25
N LYS A 287 24.11 -22.05 23.20
CA LYS A 287 23.88 -21.80 24.64
C LYS A 287 24.20 -20.36 25.05
N LEU A 288 25.11 -19.68 24.33
CA LEU A 288 25.53 -18.32 24.63
C LEU A 288 24.57 -17.28 24.02
N MET A 289 24.11 -17.50 22.78
CA MET A 289 23.14 -16.64 22.09
C MET A 289 21.77 -16.57 22.79
N LYS A 290 21.37 -17.63 23.51
CA LYS A 290 20.13 -17.64 24.31
C LYS A 290 20.07 -16.51 25.37
N ARG A 291 21.20 -16.05 25.91
CA ARG A 291 21.22 -14.97 26.92
C ARG A 291 21.05 -13.58 26.28
N ILE A 292 21.66 -13.34 25.13
CA ILE A 292 21.64 -12.04 24.44
C ILE A 292 20.27 -11.79 23.76
N ILE A 293 19.71 -12.81 23.13
CA ILE A 293 18.36 -12.77 22.50
C ILE A 293 17.26 -12.50 23.55
N SER A 294 17.44 -12.93 24.81
CA SER A 294 16.47 -12.65 25.87
C SER A 294 16.39 -11.19 26.30
N TRP A 295 17.45 -10.41 26.04
CA TRP A 295 17.55 -9.00 26.43
C TRP A 295 16.96 -8.05 25.37
N PHE A 296 17.11 -8.40 24.08
CA PHE A 296 16.55 -7.63 22.95
C PHE A 296 15.07 -7.92 22.63
N LYS A 297 14.54 -9.06 23.09
CA LYS A 297 13.17 -9.52 22.80
C LYS A 297 12.03 -8.62 23.28
N LYS A 298 12.29 -7.60 24.13
CA LYS A 298 11.21 -6.81 24.74
C LYS A 298 10.76 -5.57 23.94
N GLU A 299 11.59 -5.04 23.03
CA GLU A 299 11.29 -3.78 22.32
C GLU A 299 11.10 -3.94 20.80
N THR A 300 11.39 -5.11 20.22
CA THR A 300 11.41 -5.33 18.76
C THR A 300 10.25 -6.18 18.24
N ILE A 301 9.38 -6.70 19.11
CA ILE A 301 8.29 -7.58 18.71
C ILE A 301 7.07 -6.75 18.31
N LEU A 302 6.79 -6.72 17.01
CA LEU A 302 5.47 -6.36 16.52
C LEU A 302 4.48 -7.43 16.98
N GLU A 303 3.46 -7.01 17.72
CA GLU A 303 2.33 -7.85 18.06
C GLU A 303 1.22 -7.70 17.00
N ASP A 304 0.39 -8.73 16.87
CA ASP A 304 -0.87 -8.58 16.18
C ASP A 304 -1.74 -7.67 17.04
N ILE A 305 -2.13 -6.51 16.53
CA ILE A 305 -2.97 -5.54 17.24
C ILE A 305 -3.92 -4.89 16.23
N VAL A 306 -5.16 -4.70 16.64
CA VAL A 306 -6.17 -3.97 15.87
C VAL A 306 -6.66 -2.78 16.68
N TYR A 307 -6.63 -1.60 16.07
CA TYR A 307 -7.25 -0.39 16.58
C TYR A 307 -8.43 0.00 15.69
N LEU A 308 -9.58 0.20 16.33
CA LEU A 308 -10.72 0.88 15.73
C LEU A 308 -10.56 2.39 16.00
N LEU A 309 -10.67 3.18 14.95
CA LEU A 309 -10.62 4.64 14.99
C LEU A 309 -12.00 5.18 14.56
N CYS A 310 -12.64 5.99 15.38
CA CYS A 310 -13.87 6.70 15.05
C CYS A 310 -13.59 8.20 15.00
N PHE A 311 -13.60 8.76 13.80
CA PHE A 311 -13.38 10.19 13.55
C PHE A 311 -14.71 10.95 13.59
N THR A 312 -14.73 12.04 14.35
CA THR A 312 -15.86 13.00 14.39
C THR A 312 -15.59 14.24 13.56
N ASP A 313 -14.31 14.45 13.21
CA ASP A 313 -13.81 15.38 12.21
C ASP A 313 -12.51 14.79 11.60
N THR A 314 -11.78 15.53 10.77
CA THR A 314 -10.55 14.99 10.12
C THR A 314 -9.34 14.80 11.04
N LYS A 315 -9.42 15.23 12.31
CA LYS A 315 -8.33 15.25 13.30
C LYS A 315 -8.74 14.58 14.62
N THR A 316 -9.95 14.80 15.08
CA THR A 316 -10.46 14.32 16.37
C THR A 316 -11.05 12.94 16.20
N HIS A 317 -10.58 12.00 17.01
CA HIS A 317 -11.06 10.63 16.99
C HIS A 317 -11.04 9.99 18.37
N ASN A 318 -11.92 9.02 18.53
CA ASN A 318 -11.82 8.01 19.57
C ASN A 318 -11.03 6.81 19.03
N ARG A 319 -10.28 6.15 19.91
CA ARG A 319 -9.42 5.01 19.57
C ARG A 319 -9.62 3.90 20.57
N TRP A 320 -9.97 2.71 20.07
CA TRP A 320 -10.14 1.52 20.91
C TRP A 320 -9.26 0.39 20.40
N ARG A 321 -8.59 -0.29 21.33
CA ARG A 321 -7.92 -1.56 21.03
C ARG A 321 -8.98 -2.65 20.98
N VAL A 322 -9.07 -3.35 19.86
CA VAL A 322 -10.00 -4.46 19.67
C VAL A 322 -9.36 -5.73 20.21
N VAL A 323 -10.10 -6.42 21.07
CA VAL A 323 -9.68 -7.66 21.75
C VAL A 323 -10.81 -8.68 21.70
N ASP A 324 -10.47 -9.96 21.87
CA ASP A 324 -11.45 -11.04 22.00
C ASP A 324 -12.15 -11.04 23.38
N GLU A 325 -13.04 -12.00 23.61
CA GLU A 325 -13.76 -12.15 24.88
C GLU A 325 -12.87 -12.42 26.09
N LYS A 326 -11.60 -12.78 25.88
CA LYS A 326 -10.58 -13.03 26.90
C LYS A 326 -9.62 -11.86 27.07
N GLY A 327 -9.81 -10.77 26.32
CA GLY A 327 -8.94 -9.60 26.33
C GLY A 327 -7.64 -9.76 25.54
N GLN A 328 -7.53 -10.79 24.68
CA GLN A 328 -6.37 -11.04 23.83
C GLN A 328 -6.49 -10.28 22.50
N ASN A 329 -5.35 -9.94 21.88
CA ASN A 329 -5.38 -9.24 20.60
C ASN A 329 -5.92 -10.13 19.48
N ILE A 330 -6.66 -9.53 18.55
CA ILE A 330 -7.16 -10.21 17.35
C ILE A 330 -6.04 -10.35 16.32
N THR A 331 -5.82 -11.57 15.83
CA THR A 331 -4.91 -11.85 14.71
C THR A 331 -5.61 -11.59 13.38
N ILE A 332 -4.98 -10.79 12.51
CA ILE A 332 -5.44 -10.53 11.14
C ILE A 332 -4.58 -11.34 10.17
N TRP A 333 -5.19 -12.28 9.46
CA TRP A 333 -4.47 -13.19 8.57
C TRP A 333 -4.23 -12.55 7.20
N GLN A 334 -5.25 -11.89 6.63
CA GLN A 334 -5.21 -11.29 5.30
C GLN A 334 -5.13 -9.75 5.38
N CYS A 335 -6.18 -9.05 5.01
CA CYS A 335 -6.24 -7.60 5.06
C CYS A 335 -7.61 -7.22 5.58
N MET A 336 -7.69 -6.12 6.33
CA MET A 336 -8.96 -5.48 6.62
C MET A 336 -9.33 -4.52 5.50
N HIS A 337 -9.60 -5.09 4.32
CA HIS A 337 -9.82 -4.30 3.11
C HIS A 337 -11.05 -3.38 3.23
N GLN A 338 -12.08 -3.87 3.93
CA GLN A 338 -13.33 -3.17 4.11
C GLN A 338 -13.86 -3.29 5.54
N THR A 339 -14.51 -2.22 5.98
CA THR A 339 -15.33 -2.18 7.20
C THR A 339 -16.80 -2.03 6.83
N SER A 340 -17.69 -2.31 7.78
CA SER A 340 -19.11 -1.99 7.66
C SER A 340 -19.72 -1.76 9.04
N ILE A 341 -20.91 -1.18 9.09
CA ILE A 341 -21.63 -0.93 10.35
C ILE A 341 -23.10 -1.34 10.23
N SER A 342 -23.69 -1.63 11.38
CA SER A 342 -25.13 -1.75 11.60
C SER A 342 -25.48 -0.93 12.85
N LYS A 343 -26.75 -0.95 13.26
CA LYS A 343 -27.19 -0.23 14.47
C LYS A 343 -26.40 -0.63 15.72
N ASP A 344 -26.06 -1.92 15.83
CA ASP A 344 -25.52 -2.50 17.06
C ASP A 344 -24.08 -3.03 16.90
N TYR A 345 -23.58 -3.12 15.66
CA TYR A 345 -22.31 -3.78 15.37
C TYR A 345 -21.46 -3.01 14.37
N ILE A 346 -20.15 -3.02 14.63
CA ILE A 346 -19.11 -2.68 13.66
C ILE A 346 -18.53 -3.99 13.13
N LEU A 347 -18.49 -4.14 11.81
CA LEU A 347 -17.97 -5.30 11.12
C LEU A 347 -16.56 -5.00 10.62
N LEU A 348 -15.59 -5.74 11.14
CA LEU A 348 -14.21 -5.74 10.69
C LEU A 348 -13.99 -7.01 9.86
N ILE A 349 -13.76 -6.86 8.55
CA ILE A 349 -13.71 -7.99 7.63
C ILE A 349 -12.24 -8.33 7.39
N ASP A 350 -11.75 -9.44 7.95
CA ASP A 350 -10.47 -10.03 7.54
C ASP A 350 -10.70 -10.81 6.24
N GLY A 351 -10.51 -10.12 5.12
CA GLY A 351 -10.86 -10.64 3.80
C GLY A 351 -10.38 -9.73 2.68
N ALA A 352 -10.12 -10.37 1.54
CA ALA A 352 -9.48 -9.81 0.34
C ALA A 352 -7.96 -9.64 0.48
N PHE A 353 -7.28 -9.92 -0.64
CA PHE A 353 -5.84 -9.88 -0.92
C PHE A 353 -4.91 -10.21 0.27
N LYS A 354 -4.15 -11.29 0.14
CA LYS A 354 -3.06 -11.59 1.08
C LYS A 354 -2.01 -10.47 1.04
N LEU A 355 -2.07 -9.50 1.93
CA LEU A 355 -0.92 -8.65 2.24
C LEU A 355 0.03 -9.46 3.13
N SER A 356 0.77 -10.35 2.47
CA SER A 356 1.86 -11.16 3.05
C SER A 356 3.13 -10.96 2.21
N LEU A 357 4.27 -11.45 2.70
CA LEU A 357 5.59 -11.24 2.07
C LEU A 357 5.62 -11.67 0.59
N ASP A 358 4.82 -12.66 0.20
CA ASP A 358 4.61 -13.12 -1.17
C ASP A 358 4.02 -12.06 -2.11
N VAL A 359 3.22 -11.12 -1.59
CA VAL A 359 2.65 -9.99 -2.35
C VAL A 359 3.56 -8.76 -2.30
N LEU A 360 4.74 -8.87 -1.69
CA LEU A 360 5.83 -7.89 -1.77
C LEU A 360 6.87 -8.23 -2.85
N ILE A 361 6.67 -9.30 -3.62
CA ILE A 361 7.59 -9.76 -4.66
C ILE A 361 6.91 -9.56 -6.03
N ASN A 362 7.55 -8.83 -6.94
CA ASN A 362 7.10 -8.78 -8.35
C ASN A 362 7.31 -10.17 -8.97
N ASN A 363 6.48 -10.57 -9.93
CA ASN A 363 6.61 -11.87 -10.60
C ASN A 363 8.09 -12.10 -11.02
N PRO A 364 8.81 -13.06 -10.39
CA PRO A 364 10.24 -13.22 -10.61
C PRO A 364 10.56 -13.78 -12.01
N PHE A 365 9.54 -14.25 -12.74
CA PHE A 365 9.67 -14.79 -14.10
C PHE A 365 8.59 -14.18 -15.03
N PRO A 366 8.87 -13.03 -15.68
CA PRO A 366 7.97 -12.43 -16.66
C PRO A 366 7.92 -13.16 -18.01
#